data_AF-I9VQI6-F1
#
_entry.id   AF-I9VQI6-F1
#
_cell.length_a   1.000
_cell.length_b   1.000
_cell.length_c   1.000
_cell.angle_alpha   90.00
_cell.angle_beta   90.00
_cell.angle_gamma   90.00
#
_symmetry.space_group_name_H-M   'P 1'
#
loop_
_entity.id
_entity.type
_entity.pdbx_description
1 polymer ?
#
loop_
_entity_poly.entity_id
_entity_poly.type
_entity_poly.pdbx_seq_one_letter_code
_entity_poly.pdbx_strand_id
1 'polypeptide(L)'
;MEIEKDFIDLLTEHKALIYKVCFMYASNQEDLNDLYQEVVVNLWCSYPKFRYESKLSTWIYRVALNTCISDLRKKKVLDYVPLSVDIGVYDDCLRNDSLKEMYQLICQLDRYERMLVLLWLDENSYDEIASITGSNRNTVAVKLHRIKDKLKKMSNQ
;
A
#
# COMPACT_ATOMS: atom_id res chain seq x y z
N MET A 1 -0.95 -2.64 -29.65
CA MET A 1 -1.65 -3.92 -29.37
C MET A 1 -0.86 -4.81 -28.43
N GLU A 2 0.42 -5.13 -28.67
CA GLU A 2 1.19 -6.03 -27.78
C GLU A 2 1.45 -5.41 -26.39
N ILE A 3 2.00 -4.19 -26.33
CA ILE A 3 2.23 -3.45 -25.07
C ILE A 3 0.96 -3.26 -24.23
N GLU A 4 -0.18 -3.03 -24.89
CA GLU A 4 -1.46 -2.83 -24.21
C GLU A 4 -1.95 -4.13 -23.56
N LYS A 5 -1.82 -5.25 -24.27
CA LYS A 5 -2.16 -6.57 -23.74
C LYS A 5 -1.26 -6.94 -22.56
N ASP A 6 0.05 -6.77 -22.71
CA ASP A 6 1.02 -7.08 -21.64
C ASP A 6 0.76 -6.25 -20.39
N PHE A 7 0.39 -4.98 -20.57
CA PHE A 7 0.01 -4.11 -19.46
C PHE A 7 -1.30 -4.54 -18.79
N ILE A 8 -2.31 -4.97 -19.56
CA ILE A 8 -3.58 -5.46 -19.02
C ILE A 8 -3.34 -6.74 -18.21
N ASP A 9 -2.50 -7.65 -18.69
CA ASP A 9 -2.15 -8.89 -18.00
C ASP A 9 -1.43 -8.58 -16.68
N LEU A 10 -0.43 -7.69 -16.71
CA LEU A 10 0.24 -7.16 -15.52
C LEU A 10 -0.73 -6.53 -14.52
N LEU A 11 -1.64 -5.69 -15.00
CA LEU A 11 -2.62 -5.00 -14.16
C LEU A 11 -3.57 -6.00 -13.51
N THR A 12 -3.99 -7.02 -14.25
CA THR A 12 -4.89 -8.06 -13.77
C THR A 12 -4.21 -8.92 -12.70
N GLU A 13 -2.96 -9.32 -12.92
CA GLU A 13 -2.15 -10.09 -11.97
C GLU A 13 -1.91 -9.32 -10.66
N HIS A 14 -1.67 -8.01 -10.75
CA HIS A 14 -1.32 -7.18 -9.59
C HIS A 14 -2.47 -6.33 -9.04
N LYS A 15 -3.71 -6.54 -9.51
CA LYS A 15 -4.89 -5.78 -9.09
C LYS A 15 -5.09 -5.78 -7.58
N ALA A 16 -4.96 -6.95 -6.94
CA ALA A 16 -5.14 -7.08 -5.50
C ALA A 16 -4.10 -6.28 -4.69
N LEU A 17 -2.85 -6.26 -5.17
CA LEU A 17 -1.77 -5.48 -4.58
C LEU A 17 -2.07 -3.98 -4.69
N ILE A 18 -2.43 -3.51 -5.89
CA ILE A 18 -2.74 -2.09 -6.12
C ILE A 18 -3.91 -1.66 -5.25
N TYR A 19 -4.99 -2.45 -5.23
CA TYR A 19 -6.17 -2.17 -4.43
C TYR A 19 -5.86 -2.12 -2.93
N LYS A 20 -5.06 -3.07 -2.43
CA LYS A 20 -4.60 -3.10 -1.04
C LYS A 20 -3.84 -1.82 -0.68
N VAL A 21 -2.97 -1.33 -1.56
CA VAL A 21 -2.23 -0.08 -1.32
C VAL A 21 -3.19 1.11 -1.30
N CYS A 22 -4.07 1.27 -2.30
CA CYS A 22 -5.01 2.37 -2.37
C CYS A 22 -5.95 2.41 -1.16
N PHE A 23 -6.48 1.25 -0.75
CA PHE A 23 -7.39 1.11 0.39
C PHE A 23 -6.81 1.69 1.67
N MET A 24 -5.50 1.55 1.88
CA MET A 24 -4.83 2.02 3.09
C MET A 24 -4.69 3.53 3.17
N TYR A 25 -4.82 4.23 2.05
CA TYR A 25 -4.70 5.68 1.97
C TYR A 25 -6.04 6.37 1.74
N ALA A 26 -6.99 5.66 1.13
CA ALA A 26 -8.34 6.13 0.89
C ALA A 26 -9.10 6.43 2.19
N SER A 27 -10.02 7.40 2.12
CA SER A 27 -10.88 7.78 3.24
C SER A 27 -12.30 7.21 3.13
N ASN A 28 -12.72 6.83 1.92
CA ASN A 28 -14.01 6.22 1.62
C ASN A 28 -13.91 5.42 0.30
N GLN A 29 -15.03 4.83 -0.14
CA GLN A 29 -15.05 4.00 -1.35
C GLN A 29 -14.85 4.78 -2.66
N GLU A 30 -15.33 6.01 -2.74
CA GLU A 30 -15.14 6.87 -3.93
C GLU A 30 -13.66 7.23 -4.06
N ASP A 31 -13.05 7.67 -2.97
CA ASP A 31 -11.62 7.98 -2.87
C ASP A 31 -10.75 6.76 -3.25
N LEU A 32 -11.14 5.57 -2.82
CA LEU A 32 -10.47 4.34 -3.20
C LEU A 32 -10.49 4.10 -4.72
N ASN A 33 -11.65 4.31 -5.35
CA ASN A 33 -11.79 4.13 -6.80
C ASN A 33 -10.96 5.18 -7.56
N ASP A 34 -10.97 6.43 -7.11
CA ASP A 34 -10.20 7.53 -7.70
C ASP A 34 -8.69 7.29 -7.58
N LEU A 35 -8.23 6.91 -6.38
CA LEU A 35 -6.83 6.54 -6.14
C LEU A 35 -6.41 5.36 -7.01
N TYR A 36 -7.24 4.32 -7.12
CA TYR A 36 -6.95 3.17 -7.96
C TYR A 36 -6.77 3.59 -9.42
N GLN A 37 -7.69 4.38 -9.97
CA GLN A 37 -7.61 4.87 -11.34
C GLN A 37 -6.34 5.69 -11.58
N GLU A 38 -6.02 6.61 -10.67
CA GLU A 38 -4.82 7.45 -10.76
C GLU A 38 -3.54 6.60 -10.70
N VAL A 39 -3.51 5.54 -9.89
CA VAL A 39 -2.39 4.59 -9.88
C VAL A 39 -2.27 3.86 -11.22
N VAL A 40 -3.37 3.38 -11.79
CA VAL A 40 -3.37 2.70 -13.11
C VAL A 40 -2.86 3.63 -14.21
N VAL A 41 -3.29 4.89 -14.23
CA VAL A 41 -2.81 5.90 -15.20
C VAL A 41 -1.31 6.12 -15.04
N ASN A 42 -0.82 6.30 -13.82
CA ASN A 42 0.60 6.50 -13.56
C ASN A 42 1.44 5.27 -13.92
N LEU A 43 0.92 4.06 -13.69
CA LEU A 43 1.54 2.81 -14.13
C LEU A 43 1.62 2.76 -15.66
N TRP A 44 0.52 3.03 -16.37
CA TRP A 44 0.49 3.04 -17.83
C TRP A 44 1.51 4.03 -18.43
N CYS A 45 1.52 5.26 -17.93
CA CYS A 45 2.45 6.30 -18.38
C CYS A 45 3.93 5.96 -18.12
N SER A 46 4.21 5.15 -17.10
CA SER A 46 5.58 4.78 -16.72
C SER A 46 6.01 3.40 -17.22
N TYR A 47 5.06 2.54 -17.63
CA TYR A 47 5.31 1.17 -18.07
C TYR A 47 6.32 1.06 -19.22
N PRO A 48 6.25 1.88 -20.30
CA PRO A 48 7.24 1.82 -21.39
C PRO A 48 8.67 2.16 -20.95
N LYS A 49 8.84 2.80 -19.78
CA LYS A 49 10.14 3.22 -19.23
C LYS A 49 10.64 2.27 -18.15
N PHE A 50 9.89 1.20 -17.84
CA PHE A 50 10.30 0.24 -16.82
C PHE A 50 11.49 -0.58 -17.31
N ARG A 51 12.63 -0.46 -16.60
CA ARG A 51 13.91 -1.03 -17.01
C ARG A 51 14.21 -2.44 -16.45
N TYR A 52 13.26 -3.07 -15.76
CA TYR A 52 13.43 -4.40 -15.16
C TYR A 52 14.60 -4.52 -14.15
N GLU A 53 15.03 -3.39 -13.57
CA GLU A 53 16.09 -3.35 -12.54
C GLU A 53 15.58 -3.77 -11.15
N SER A 54 14.28 -4.04 -11.01
CA SER A 54 13.65 -4.59 -9.82
C SER A 54 12.57 -5.59 -10.22
N LYS A 55 12.05 -6.36 -9.25
CA LYS A 55 10.82 -7.11 -9.47
C LYS A 55 9.69 -6.16 -9.91
N LEU A 56 8.77 -6.69 -10.69
CA LEU A 56 7.62 -5.93 -11.19
C LEU A 56 6.74 -5.44 -10.03
N SER A 57 6.47 -6.30 -9.06
CA SER A 57 5.73 -5.96 -7.84
C SER A 57 6.37 -4.80 -7.06
N THR A 58 7.70 -4.81 -6.90
CA THR A 58 8.44 -3.71 -6.24
C THR A 58 8.24 -2.38 -6.96
N TRP A 59 8.26 -2.39 -8.30
CA TRP A 59 8.02 -1.19 -9.09
C TRP A 59 6.56 -0.71 -8.95
N ILE A 60 5.59 -1.63 -8.99
CA ILE A 60 4.17 -1.31 -8.80
C ILE A 60 3.94 -0.69 -7.42
N TYR A 61 4.49 -1.27 -6.34
CA TYR A 61 4.40 -0.67 -5.00
C TYR A 61 4.94 0.76 -5.00
N ARG A 62 6.08 1.01 -5.64
CA ARG A 62 6.70 2.33 -5.67
C ARG A 62 5.79 3.35 -6.36
N VAL A 63 5.22 3.00 -7.51
CA VAL A 63 4.29 3.88 -8.22
C VAL A 63 3.04 4.11 -7.38
N ALA A 64 2.39 3.04 -6.91
CA ALA A 64 1.15 3.11 -6.13
C ALA A 64 1.32 3.95 -4.85
N LEU A 65 2.37 3.69 -4.06
CA LEU A 65 2.64 4.42 -2.82
C LEU A 65 2.94 5.89 -3.08
N ASN A 66 3.75 6.20 -4.10
CA ASN A 66 4.05 7.59 -4.44
C ASN A 66 2.79 8.35 -4.86
N THR A 67 1.91 7.73 -5.63
CA THR A 67 0.61 8.30 -6.02
C THR A 67 -0.26 8.56 -4.79
N CYS A 68 -0.49 7.55 -3.94
CA CYS A 68 -1.30 7.69 -2.73
C CYS A 68 -0.76 8.73 -1.73
N ILE A 69 0.57 8.79 -1.53
CA ILE A 69 1.20 9.78 -0.65
C ILE A 69 1.06 11.19 -1.25
N SER A 70 1.21 11.33 -2.56
CA SER A 70 1.08 12.61 -3.25
C SER A 70 -0.34 13.15 -3.17
N ASP A 71 -1.34 12.30 -3.37
CA ASP A 71 -2.75 12.65 -3.20
C ASP A 71 -3.05 13.09 -1.76
N LEU A 72 -2.58 12.32 -0.76
CA LEU A 72 -2.75 12.68 0.65
C LEU A 72 -2.14 14.05 0.99
N ARG A 73 -0.98 14.37 0.42
CA ARG A 73 -0.33 15.68 0.61
C ARG A 73 -1.17 16.81 0.01
N LYS A 74 -1.78 16.61 -1.16
CA LYS A 74 -2.68 17.58 -1.79
C LYS A 74 -3.94 17.80 -0.94
N LYS A 75 -4.54 16.71 -0.45
CA LYS A 75 -5.72 16.78 0.42
C LYS A 75 -5.43 17.44 1.76
N LYS A 76 -4.23 17.30 2.34
CA LYS A 76 -3.87 18.05 3.56
C LYS A 76 -3.84 19.57 3.39
N VAL A 77 -3.67 20.07 2.16
CA VAL A 77 -3.66 21.52 1.86
C VAL A 77 -5.09 22.07 1.77
N LEU A 78 -6.08 21.20 1.52
CA LEU A 78 -7.48 21.55 1.44
C LEU A 78 -8.13 21.01 2.71
N ASP A 79 -8.50 21.85 3.69
CA ASP A 79 -9.10 21.41 4.97
C ASP A 79 -10.38 20.56 4.76
N TYR A 80 -10.19 19.27 4.48
CA TYR A 80 -11.23 18.29 4.22
C TYR A 80 -11.21 17.31 5.36
N VAL A 81 -12.27 17.32 6.17
CA VAL A 81 -12.51 16.31 7.20
C VAL A 81 -13.30 15.19 6.54
N PRO A 82 -12.71 13.99 6.34
CA PRO A 82 -13.47 12.88 5.80
C PRO A 82 -14.54 12.47 6.81
N LEU A 83 -15.77 12.25 6.35
CA LEU A 83 -16.72 11.44 7.11
C LEU A 83 -16.10 10.05 7.28
N SER A 84 -15.96 9.58 8.52
CA SER A 84 -15.43 8.26 8.82
C SER A 84 -16.35 7.20 8.23
N VAL A 85 -15.96 6.61 7.11
CA VAL A 85 -16.61 5.43 6.55
C VAL A 85 -15.70 4.25 6.84
N ASP A 86 -16.24 3.23 7.52
CA ASP A 86 -15.57 1.95 7.67
C ASP A 86 -15.43 1.35 6.28
N ILE A 87 -14.23 1.45 5.70
CA ILE A 87 -13.94 0.82 4.41
C ILE A 87 -13.90 -0.68 4.74
N GLY A 88 -14.92 -1.41 4.29
CA GLY A 88 -15.04 -2.85 4.53
C GLY A 88 -13.78 -3.55 4.05
N VAL A 89 -13.06 -4.18 5.00
CA VAL A 89 -11.90 -5.01 4.67
C VAL A 89 -12.35 -6.10 3.71
N TYR A 90 -11.57 -6.34 2.65
CA TYR A 90 -11.81 -7.33 1.60
C TYR A 90 -12.42 -8.64 2.17
N ASP A 91 -13.58 -9.06 1.68
CA ASP A 91 -14.47 -10.08 2.28
C ASP A 91 -13.75 -11.42 2.60
N ASP A 92 -12.68 -11.76 1.87
CA ASP A 92 -11.92 -13.01 2.08
C ASP A 92 -11.06 -13.06 3.36
N CYS A 93 -10.68 -11.92 3.95
CA CYS A 93 -9.90 -11.92 5.21
C CYS A 93 -10.76 -12.08 6.47
N LEU A 94 -12.09 -12.11 6.32
CA LEU A 94 -13.07 -12.13 7.41
C LEU A 94 -13.38 -13.52 7.97
N ARG A 95 -12.77 -14.60 7.44
CA ARG A 95 -13.02 -15.98 7.92
C ARG A 95 -12.22 -16.37 9.16
N ASN A 96 -11.26 -15.56 9.57
CA ASN A 96 -10.37 -15.85 10.70
C ASN A 96 -10.32 -14.64 11.65
N ASP A 97 -10.91 -14.80 12.83
CA ASP A 97 -11.03 -13.73 13.83
C ASP A 97 -9.66 -13.14 14.24
N SER A 98 -8.62 -13.98 14.34
CA SER A 98 -7.26 -13.52 14.65
C SER A 98 -6.63 -12.69 13.52
N LEU A 99 -6.93 -13.01 12.25
CA LEU A 99 -6.48 -12.18 11.13
C LEU A 99 -7.20 -10.84 11.12
N LYS A 100 -8.50 -10.83 11.41
CA LYS A 100 -9.30 -9.61 11.51
C LYS A 100 -8.78 -8.67 12.60
N GLU A 101 -8.50 -9.19 13.79
CA GLU A 101 -7.89 -8.45 14.89
C GLU A 101 -6.53 -7.86 14.50
N MET A 102 -5.67 -8.66 13.84
CA MET A 102 -4.37 -8.17 13.36
C MET A 102 -4.53 -6.99 12.40
N TYR A 103 -5.44 -7.07 11.43
CA TYR A 103 -5.69 -5.96 10.49
C TYR A 103 -6.26 -4.72 11.18
N GLN A 104 -7.13 -4.89 12.18
CA GLN A 104 -7.64 -3.78 12.98
C GLN A 104 -6.52 -3.07 13.76
N LEU A 105 -5.58 -3.82 14.34
CA LEU A 105 -4.40 -3.25 15.00
C LEU A 105 -3.49 -2.51 14.02
N ILE A 106 -3.26 -3.08 12.83
CA ILE A 106 -2.50 -2.42 11.75
C ILE A 106 -3.18 -1.11 11.32
N CYS A 107 -4.51 -1.06 11.32
CA CYS A 107 -5.25 0.16 11.04
C CYS A 107 -5.06 1.26 12.09
N GLN A 108 -4.63 0.94 13.31
CA GLN A 108 -4.31 1.96 14.33
C GLN A 108 -2.87 2.50 14.22
N LEU A 109 -2.02 1.87 13.40
CA LEU A 109 -0.68 2.38 13.11
C LEU A 109 -0.75 3.67 12.28
N ASP A 110 0.30 4.49 12.36
CA ASP A 110 0.41 5.61 11.44
C ASP A 110 0.61 5.12 9.99
N ARG A 111 0.30 5.97 9.01
CA ARG A 111 0.29 5.58 7.59
C ARG A 111 1.65 5.05 7.11
N TYR A 112 2.77 5.57 7.63
CA TYR A 112 4.10 5.12 7.25
C TYR A 112 4.45 3.78 7.91
N GLU A 113 4.12 3.60 9.19
CA GLU A 113 4.25 2.31 9.88
C GLU A 113 3.44 1.21 9.19
N ARG A 114 2.18 1.52 8.87
CA ARG A 114 1.25 0.64 8.15
C ARG A 114 1.81 0.19 6.80
N MET A 115 2.37 1.12 6.03
CA MET A 115 3.04 0.83 4.75
C MET A 115 4.20 -0.15 4.92
N LEU A 116 5.07 0.06 5.93
CA LEU A 116 6.20 -0.82 6.18
C LEU A 116 5.75 -2.24 6.54
N VAL A 117 4.73 -2.38 7.38
CA VAL A 117 4.17 -3.68 7.76
C VAL A 117 3.59 -4.39 6.55
N LEU A 118 2.85 -3.70 5.70
CA LEU A 118 2.28 -4.31 4.50
C LEU A 118 3.33 -4.85 3.55
N LEU A 119 4.35 -4.06 3.23
CA LEU A 119 5.42 -4.53 2.36
C LEU A 119 6.15 -5.74 2.96
N TRP A 120 6.31 -5.77 4.29
CA TRP A 120 6.89 -6.90 5.00
C TRP A 120 5.98 -8.14 4.99
N LEU A 121 4.66 -7.98 5.13
CA LEU A 121 3.68 -9.06 5.03
C LEU A 121 3.59 -9.63 3.61
N ASP A 122 3.78 -8.79 2.60
CA ASP A 122 3.89 -9.18 1.19
C ASP A 122 5.31 -9.69 0.84
N GLU A 123 6.06 -10.15 1.86
CA GLU A 123 7.36 -10.83 1.76
C GLU A 123 8.50 -10.03 1.08
N ASN A 124 8.40 -8.70 1.03
CA ASN A 124 9.51 -7.88 0.53
C ASN A 124 10.67 -7.91 1.53
N SER A 125 11.89 -8.10 1.02
CA SER A 125 13.12 -7.98 1.79
C SER A 125 13.31 -6.55 2.32
N TYR A 126 14.10 -6.37 3.38
CA TYR A 126 14.36 -5.03 3.93
C TYR A 126 15.02 -4.09 2.91
N ASP A 127 15.79 -4.64 1.97
CA ASP A 127 16.40 -3.91 0.86
C ASP A 127 15.36 -3.46 -0.18
N GLU A 128 14.40 -4.31 -0.53
CA GLU A 128 13.28 -3.95 -1.41
C GLU A 128 12.39 -2.89 -0.76
N ILE A 129 12.04 -3.05 0.53
CA ILE A 129 11.25 -2.07 1.28
C ILE A 129 11.98 -0.72 1.32
N ALA A 130 13.29 -0.73 1.57
CA ALA A 130 14.12 0.48 1.55
C ALA A 130 14.08 1.17 0.18
N SER A 131 14.22 0.40 -0.90
CA SER A 131 14.13 0.90 -2.28
C SER A 131 12.75 1.47 -2.63
N ILE A 132 11.67 0.82 -2.19
CA ILE A 132 10.29 1.25 -2.41
C ILE A 132 10.01 2.56 -1.65
N THR A 133 10.44 2.63 -0.40
CA THR A 133 10.11 3.74 0.52
C THR A 133 11.12 4.89 0.50
N GLY A 134 12.19 4.79 -0.29
CA GLY A 134 13.26 5.78 -0.34
C GLY A 134 14.01 5.93 0.99
N SER A 135 14.05 4.87 1.80
CA SER A 135 14.69 4.84 3.13
C SER A 135 15.93 3.95 3.13
N ASN A 136 16.72 3.95 4.20
CA ASN A 136 17.85 3.01 4.33
C ASN A 136 17.38 1.66 4.93
N ARG A 137 18.06 0.56 4.59
CA ARG A 137 17.79 -0.80 5.09
C ARG A 137 17.75 -0.92 6.62
N ASN A 138 18.72 -0.34 7.32
CA ASN A 138 18.79 -0.33 8.78
C ASN A 138 17.63 0.45 9.41
N THR A 139 17.20 1.56 8.80
CA THR A 139 16.03 2.34 9.23
C THR A 139 14.77 1.50 9.10
N VAL A 140 14.60 0.78 7.99
CA VAL A 140 13.49 -0.17 7.81
C VAL A 140 13.52 -1.25 8.88
N ALA A 141 14.66 -1.89 9.12
CA ALA A 141 14.80 -2.95 10.11
C ALA A 141 14.46 -2.48 11.54
N VAL A 142 15.01 -1.33 11.96
CA VAL A 142 14.74 -0.74 13.29
C VAL A 142 13.27 -0.35 13.43
N LYS A 143 12.68 0.25 12.39
CA LYS A 143 11.25 0.62 12.43
C LYS A 143 10.34 -0.60 12.47
N LEU A 144 10.57 -1.61 11.63
CA LEU A 144 9.79 -2.85 11.66
C LEU A 144 9.86 -3.56 13.01
N HIS A 145 11.03 -3.57 13.66
CA HIS A 145 11.15 -4.09 15.02
C HIS A 145 10.25 -3.32 16.00
N ARG A 146 10.33 -1.98 16.00
CA ARG A 146 9.50 -1.13 16.87
C ARG A 146 8.01 -1.29 16.61
N ILE A 147 7.61 -1.43 15.35
CA ILE A 147 6.21 -1.65 14.97
C ILE A 147 5.73 -3.01 15.49
N LYS A 148 6.53 -4.07 15.37
CA LYS A 148 6.21 -5.39 15.95
C LYS A 148 6.02 -5.31 17.46
N ASP A 149 6.88 -4.59 18.17
CA ASP A 149 6.73 -4.39 19.62
C ASP A 149 5.47 -3.58 19.97
N LYS A 150 5.14 -2.57 19.16
CA LYS A 150 3.92 -1.77 19.31
C LYS A 150 2.67 -2.63 19.14
N LEU A 151 2.60 -3.43 18.06
CA LEU A 151 1.49 -4.35 17.80
C LEU A 151 1.34 -5.40 18.92
N LYS A 152 2.44 -5.97 19.41
CA LYS A 152 2.42 -6.91 20.56
C LYS A 152 1.83 -6.28 21.82
N LYS A 153 2.18 -5.03 22.12
CA LYS A 153 1.63 -4.32 23.29
C LYS A 153 0.13 -4.07 23.14
N MET A 154 -0.33 -3.74 21.94
CA MET A 154 -1.76 -3.52 21.67
C MET A 154 -2.57 -4.81 21.71
N SER A 155 -1.99 -5.94 21.27
CA SER A 155 -2.64 -7.26 21.32
C SER A 155 -2.74 -7.85 22.73
N ASN A 156 -1.91 -7.39 23.66
CA ASN A 156 -1.90 -7.85 25.06
C ASN A 156 -2.76 -6.96 25.98
N GLN A 157 -3.46 -5.97 25.43
CA GLN A 157 -4.46 -5.15 26.10
C GLN A 157 -5.86 -5.66 25.80
#